data_AF-A0A7J7GLB4-F1
#
_entry.id   AF-A0A7J7GLB4-F1
#
_cell.length_a   1.000
_cell.length_b   1.000
_cell.length_c   1.000
_cell.angle_alpha   90.00
_cell.angle_beta   90.00
_cell.angle_gamma   90.00
#
_symmetry.space_group_name_H-M   'P 1'
#
loop_
_entity.id
_entity.type
_entity.pdbx_description
1 polymer ?
#
loop_
_entity_poly.entity_id
_entity_poly.type
_entity_poly.pdbx_seq_one_letter_code
_entity_poly.pdbx_strand_id
1 'polypeptide(L)'
;CILACKKLCTGGVADAEGSDLFVVLISNEKKQVPLWHQKASQRTDGVILWDYHAICIQRKKGDSSPLVWDLDSSLPFPSPLASYVSETIRPSFQLFSEFQRFFRVVHAPIFLRSFASDRRHMKDSVGNWIAQPPAYEAIVAEDGTVHSLNEYIEISTAGLAKDIGVDLIDAVHSQKLGVTVSETQLEEFFSLIS
;
A
#
# COMPACT_ATOMS: atom_id res chain seq x y z
N CYS A 1 -4.71 -2.13 6.29
CA CYS A 1 -3.51 -2.90 5.88
C CYS A 1 -2.84 -3.71 7.01
N ILE A 2 -2.22 -3.11 8.04
CA ILE A 2 -1.40 -3.83 9.06
C ILE A 2 -2.11 -5.03 9.71
N LEU A 3 -3.35 -4.82 10.16
CA LEU A 3 -4.13 -5.91 10.74
C LEU A 3 -4.45 -7.02 9.73
N ALA A 4 -4.62 -6.67 8.46
CA ALA A 4 -4.83 -7.67 7.41
C ALA A 4 -3.57 -8.53 7.28
N CYS A 5 -2.37 -7.93 7.21
CA CYS A 5 -1.11 -8.69 7.21
C CYS A 5 -1.02 -9.65 8.40
N LYS A 6 -1.22 -9.13 9.63
CA LYS A 6 -1.19 -9.97 10.84
C LYS A 6 -2.20 -11.12 10.79
N LYS A 7 -3.44 -10.84 10.34
CA LYS A 7 -4.49 -11.86 10.20
C LYS A 7 -4.14 -12.92 9.16
N LEU A 8 -3.57 -12.53 8.02
CA LEU A 8 -3.14 -13.45 6.97
C LEU A 8 -2.06 -14.41 7.48
N CYS A 9 -1.08 -13.92 8.24
CA CYS A 9 -0.05 -14.74 8.88
C CYS A 9 -0.67 -15.69 9.92
N THR A 10 -1.45 -15.18 10.88
CA THR A 10 -2.06 -16.01 11.93
C THR A 10 -3.08 -17.03 11.41
N GLY A 11 -3.70 -16.75 10.26
CA GLY A 11 -4.66 -17.63 9.61
C GLY A 11 -4.03 -18.67 8.69
N GLY A 12 -2.70 -18.71 8.56
CA GLY A 12 -1.98 -19.63 7.68
C GLY A 12 -2.20 -19.37 6.18
N VAL A 13 -2.75 -18.20 5.82
CA VAL A 13 -2.92 -17.80 4.42
C VAL A 13 -1.60 -17.27 3.87
N ALA A 14 -0.84 -16.56 4.70
CA ALA A 14 0.50 -16.05 4.42
C ALA A 14 1.55 -16.81 5.24
N ASP A 15 2.82 -16.60 4.91
CA ASP A 15 3.94 -17.06 5.74
C ASP A 15 3.82 -16.52 7.16
N ALA A 16 4.27 -17.29 8.14
CA ALA A 16 4.10 -16.96 9.56
C ALA A 16 4.77 -15.63 9.95
N GLU A 17 5.91 -15.33 9.34
CA GLU A 17 6.64 -14.08 9.52
C GLU A 17 6.15 -12.99 8.55
N GLY A 18 5.26 -13.33 7.62
CA GLY A 18 4.78 -12.44 6.56
C GLY A 18 5.83 -12.20 5.47
N SER A 19 6.77 -13.12 5.29
CA SER A 19 7.85 -12.97 4.31
C SER A 19 7.36 -12.94 2.85
N ASP A 20 6.17 -13.49 2.58
CA ASP A 20 5.47 -13.43 1.30
C ASP A 20 4.52 -12.22 1.17
N LEU A 21 4.56 -11.28 2.12
CA LEU A 21 3.69 -10.10 2.14
C LEU A 21 4.47 -8.80 1.95
N PHE A 22 3.82 -7.88 1.25
CA PHE A 22 4.29 -6.53 1.01
C PHE A 22 3.16 -5.56 1.31
N VAL A 23 3.49 -4.49 2.03
CA VAL A 23 2.57 -3.36 2.24
C VAL A 23 2.87 -2.33 1.16
N VAL A 24 1.83 -1.91 0.44
CA VAL A 24 1.93 -0.93 -0.63
C VAL A 24 1.12 0.31 -0.27
N LEU A 25 1.82 1.43 -0.16
CA LEU A 25 1.23 2.74 0.07
C LEU A 25 1.14 3.46 -1.27
N ILE A 26 -0.06 3.90 -1.62
CA ILE A 26 -0.37 4.59 -2.86
C ILE A 26 -0.57 6.05 -2.52
N SER A 27 0.25 6.93 -3.08
CA SER A 27 0.19 8.37 -2.81
C SER A 27 0.87 9.15 -3.94
N ASN A 28 0.87 10.46 -3.84
CA ASN A 28 1.64 11.37 -4.67
C ASN A 28 1.94 12.69 -3.94
N GLU A 29 2.68 13.58 -4.60
CA GLU A 29 3.10 14.87 -4.04
C GLU A 29 1.92 15.77 -3.62
N LYS A 30 0.76 15.61 -4.27
CA LYS A 30 -0.46 16.39 -3.97
C LYS A 30 -1.39 15.72 -2.97
N LYS A 31 -1.12 14.47 -2.60
CA LYS A 31 -2.04 13.63 -1.82
C LYS A 31 -3.42 13.62 -2.48
N GLN A 32 -3.43 13.30 -3.77
CA GLN A 32 -4.62 13.26 -4.61
C GLN A 32 -4.50 12.10 -5.58
N VAL A 33 -4.83 10.90 -5.12
CA VAL A 33 -4.71 9.66 -5.89
C VAL A 33 -6.08 9.06 -6.21
N PRO A 34 -6.54 9.11 -7.48
CA PRO A 34 -7.81 8.55 -7.86
C PRO A 34 -7.73 7.02 -7.97
N LEU A 35 -8.62 6.32 -7.27
CA LEU A 35 -8.75 4.86 -7.30
C LEU A 35 -10.20 4.48 -7.61
N TRP A 36 -10.38 3.52 -8.52
CA TRP A 36 -11.69 2.99 -8.91
C TRP A 36 -12.06 1.74 -8.12
N HIS A 37 -13.35 1.35 -8.19
CA HIS A 37 -13.90 0.20 -7.47
C HIS A 37 -13.65 0.28 -5.96
N GLN A 38 -13.98 1.42 -5.36
CA GLN A 38 -13.84 1.67 -3.92
C GLN A 38 -15.22 1.70 -3.25
N LYS A 39 -15.39 0.91 -2.18
CA LYS A 39 -16.65 0.74 -1.43
C LYS A 39 -17.22 2.05 -0.87
N ALA A 40 -16.34 3.00 -0.54
CA ALA A 40 -16.75 4.30 0.01
C ALA A 40 -17.38 5.21 -1.06
N SER A 41 -17.19 4.92 -2.35
CA SER A 41 -17.73 5.75 -3.42
C SER A 41 -19.25 5.65 -3.50
N GLN A 42 -19.90 6.79 -3.61
CA GLN A 42 -21.32 6.89 -3.93
C GLN A 42 -21.57 6.98 -5.44
N ARG A 43 -20.49 6.99 -6.24
CA ARG A 43 -20.57 7.08 -7.69
C ARG A 43 -20.66 5.68 -8.31
N THR A 44 -21.35 5.58 -9.44
CA THR A 44 -21.51 4.31 -10.18
C THR A 44 -20.20 3.75 -10.71
N ASP A 45 -19.22 4.62 -11.00
CA ASP A 45 -17.87 4.23 -11.43
C ASP A 45 -16.96 3.84 -10.25
N GLY A 46 -17.43 3.98 -9.00
CA GLY A 46 -16.69 3.56 -7.82
C GLY A 46 -15.43 4.38 -7.52
N VAL A 47 -15.25 5.55 -8.13
CA VAL A 47 -14.02 6.35 -7.95
C VAL A 47 -14.02 7.09 -6.61
N ILE A 48 -12.88 7.08 -5.93
CA ILE A 48 -12.55 7.92 -4.77
C ILE A 48 -11.22 8.63 -5.04
N LEU A 49 -11.13 9.90 -4.65
CA LEU A 49 -9.87 10.63 -4.59
C LEU A 49 -9.32 10.52 -3.16
N TRP A 50 -8.30 9.69 -2.97
CA TRP A 50 -7.66 9.49 -1.68
C TRP A 50 -6.49 10.47 -1.49
N ASP A 51 -6.20 10.80 -0.24
CA ASP A 51 -4.95 11.45 0.14
C ASP A 51 -3.78 10.47 0.08
N TYR A 52 -3.99 9.28 0.61
CA TYR A 52 -3.19 8.08 0.35
C TYR A 52 -4.08 6.84 0.51
N HIS A 53 -3.65 5.71 -0.04
CA HIS A 53 -4.31 4.41 0.19
C HIS A 53 -3.30 3.35 0.57
N ALA A 54 -3.72 2.31 1.30
CA ALA A 54 -2.84 1.25 1.77
C ALA A 54 -3.41 -0.14 1.50
N ILE A 55 -2.72 -0.90 0.65
CA ILE A 55 -3.07 -2.28 0.29
C ILE A 55 -1.98 -3.25 0.74
N CYS A 56 -2.31 -4.53 0.87
CA CYS A 56 -1.32 -5.59 1.05
C CYS A 56 -1.25 -6.45 -0.21
N ILE A 57 -0.06 -6.73 -0.71
CA ILE A 57 0.18 -7.63 -1.82
C ILE A 57 0.88 -8.88 -1.29
N GLN A 58 0.33 -10.04 -1.62
CA GLN A 58 0.92 -11.34 -1.32
C GLN A 58 1.58 -11.92 -2.56
N ARG A 59 2.84 -12.29 -2.43
CA ARG A 59 3.65 -12.94 -3.47
C ARG A 59 4.30 -14.18 -2.88
N LYS A 60 3.70 -15.34 -3.13
CA LYS A 60 4.28 -16.63 -2.74
C LYS A 60 5.26 -17.13 -3.78
N LYS A 61 6.35 -17.72 -3.32
CA LYS A 61 7.31 -18.41 -4.18
C LYS A 61 6.63 -19.57 -4.92
N GLY A 62 6.67 -19.53 -6.24
CA GLY A 62 6.09 -20.55 -7.11
C GLY A 62 4.65 -20.30 -7.57
N ASP A 63 3.97 -19.29 -7.02
CA ASP A 63 2.65 -18.88 -7.52
C ASP A 63 2.77 -18.08 -8.82
N SER A 64 1.82 -18.29 -9.73
CA SER A 64 1.80 -17.62 -11.02
C SER A 64 1.34 -16.17 -10.97
N SER A 65 0.56 -15.78 -9.94
CA SER A 65 0.00 -14.43 -9.85
C SER A 65 -0.02 -13.91 -8.41
N PRO A 66 0.51 -12.70 -8.14
CA PRO A 66 0.35 -12.05 -6.85
C PRO A 66 -1.11 -11.69 -6.55
N LEU A 67 -1.45 -11.66 -5.26
CA LEU A 67 -2.80 -11.35 -4.77
C LEU A 67 -2.83 -10.02 -4.00
N VAL A 68 -3.84 -9.20 -4.25
CA VAL A 68 -4.08 -7.92 -3.59
C VAL A 68 -5.18 -8.07 -2.55
N TRP A 69 -4.86 -7.66 -1.34
CA TRP A 69 -5.74 -7.60 -0.18
C TRP A 69 -6.05 -6.13 0.12
N ASP A 70 -7.10 -5.61 -0.52
CA ASP A 70 -7.65 -4.29 -0.26
C ASP A 70 -9.02 -4.41 0.43
N LEU A 71 -9.12 -3.92 1.67
CA LEU A 71 -10.35 -3.97 2.45
C LEU A 71 -11.41 -2.97 1.93
N ASP A 72 -10.96 -1.91 1.26
CA ASP A 72 -11.81 -0.82 0.76
C ASP A 72 -12.22 -1.03 -0.69
N SER A 73 -11.66 -2.03 -1.38
CA SER A 73 -12.04 -2.38 -2.75
C SER A 73 -13.41 -3.09 -2.82
N SER A 74 -14.15 -2.82 -3.89
CA SER A 74 -15.36 -3.55 -4.29
C SER A 74 -15.09 -4.70 -5.27
N LEU A 75 -13.82 -4.93 -5.65
CA LEU A 75 -13.39 -6.10 -6.42
C LEU A 75 -13.38 -7.38 -5.55
N PRO A 76 -13.15 -8.58 -6.12
CA PRO A 76 -12.98 -9.80 -5.33
C PRO A 76 -11.92 -9.65 -4.23
N PHE A 77 -12.10 -10.35 -3.11
CA PHE A 77 -11.19 -10.26 -1.96
C PHE A 77 -10.65 -11.65 -1.60
N PRO A 78 -9.37 -11.96 -1.87
CA PRO A 78 -8.38 -11.12 -2.55
C PRO A 78 -8.62 -10.99 -4.06
N SER A 79 -8.03 -9.96 -4.69
CA SER A 79 -8.03 -9.76 -6.15
C SER A 79 -6.69 -10.19 -6.76
N PRO A 80 -6.66 -10.84 -7.93
CA PRO A 80 -5.42 -10.98 -8.70
C PRO A 80 -4.80 -9.60 -9.01
N LEU A 81 -3.47 -9.47 -8.93
CA LEU A 81 -2.79 -8.18 -9.14
C LEU A 81 -3.13 -7.54 -10.48
N ALA A 82 -3.10 -8.29 -11.57
CA ALA A 82 -3.40 -7.78 -12.90
C ALA A 82 -4.83 -7.23 -13.02
N SER A 83 -5.81 -7.91 -12.41
CA SER A 83 -7.19 -7.43 -12.35
C SER A 83 -7.30 -6.16 -11.50
N TYR A 84 -6.66 -6.13 -10.33
CA TYR A 84 -6.65 -4.95 -9.48
C TYR A 84 -6.00 -3.73 -10.16
N VAL A 85 -4.88 -3.92 -10.85
CA VAL A 85 -4.21 -2.83 -11.60
C VAL A 85 -5.09 -2.34 -12.74
N SER A 86 -5.64 -3.24 -13.55
CA SER A 86 -6.46 -2.84 -14.69
C SER A 86 -7.79 -2.19 -14.31
N GLU A 87 -8.42 -2.58 -13.19
CA GLU A 87 -9.73 -2.09 -12.76
C GLU A 87 -9.64 -0.94 -11.75
N THR A 88 -8.78 -1.02 -10.73
CA THR A 88 -8.66 0.02 -9.69
C THR A 88 -7.66 1.11 -10.04
N ILE A 89 -6.49 0.76 -10.58
CA ILE A 89 -5.47 1.75 -10.98
C ILE A 89 -5.77 2.27 -12.40
N ARG A 90 -6.21 1.45 -13.33
CA ARG A 90 -6.56 1.86 -14.71
C ARG A 90 -5.45 2.71 -15.35
N PRO A 91 -4.20 2.21 -15.50
CA PRO A 91 -3.10 3.00 -16.07
C PRO A 91 -3.35 3.46 -17.52
N SER A 92 -4.28 2.83 -18.23
CA SER A 92 -4.74 3.26 -19.56
C SER A 92 -5.63 4.51 -19.54
N PHE A 93 -6.17 4.89 -18.37
CA PHE A 93 -6.93 6.12 -18.20
C PHE A 93 -5.97 7.29 -18.02
N GLN A 94 -5.96 8.23 -18.96
CA GLN A 94 -5.03 9.35 -18.93
C GLN A 94 -5.39 10.34 -17.81
N LEU A 95 -4.52 10.41 -16.81
CA LEU A 95 -4.60 11.37 -15.71
C LEU A 95 -3.75 12.61 -16.00
N PHE A 96 -4.15 13.74 -15.42
CA PHE A 96 -3.23 14.88 -15.29
C PHE A 96 -2.06 14.47 -14.39
N SER A 97 -0.89 15.07 -14.63
CA SER A 97 0.35 14.71 -13.92
C SER A 97 0.24 14.80 -12.40
N GLU A 98 -0.56 15.75 -11.89
CA GLU A 98 -0.81 15.93 -10.46
C GLU A 98 -1.59 14.78 -9.80
N PHE A 99 -2.30 13.97 -10.59
CA PHE A 99 -3.05 12.80 -10.11
C PHE A 99 -2.33 11.47 -10.35
N GLN A 100 -1.13 11.50 -10.95
CA GLN A 100 -0.35 10.27 -11.14
C GLN A 100 -0.09 9.60 -9.80
N ARG A 101 -0.17 8.29 -9.77
CA ARG A 101 -0.01 7.49 -8.56
C ARG A 101 1.38 6.90 -8.50
N PHE A 102 1.92 6.87 -7.29
CA PHE A 102 3.18 6.22 -7.00
C PHE A 102 2.99 5.24 -5.86
N PHE A 103 3.80 4.19 -5.88
CA PHE A 103 3.63 3.03 -5.00
C PHE A 103 4.89 2.88 -4.18
N ARG A 104 4.80 3.12 -2.87
CA ARG A 104 5.83 2.72 -1.94
C ARG A 104 5.57 1.28 -1.53
N VAL A 105 6.44 0.37 -1.93
CA VAL A 105 6.38 -1.05 -1.59
C VAL A 105 7.35 -1.33 -0.46
N VAL A 106 6.85 -1.88 0.64
CA VAL A 106 7.64 -2.22 1.83
C VAL A 106 7.42 -3.68 2.20
N HIS A 107 8.49 -4.43 2.42
CA HIS A 107 8.39 -5.81 2.89
C HIS A 107 7.70 -5.87 4.26
N ALA A 108 6.68 -6.73 4.41
CA ALA A 108 5.83 -6.72 5.60
C ALA A 108 6.58 -6.96 6.92
N PRO A 109 7.58 -7.86 7.01
CA PRO A 109 8.36 -8.04 8.25
C PRO A 109 9.07 -6.77 8.69
N ILE A 110 9.49 -5.90 7.75
CA ILE A 110 10.09 -4.59 8.06
C ILE A 110 8.98 -3.62 8.50
N PHE A 111 7.92 -3.53 7.69
CA PHE A 111 6.83 -2.59 7.93
C PHE A 111 6.16 -2.81 9.29
N LEU A 112 5.91 -4.07 9.67
CA LEU A 112 5.26 -4.42 10.94
C LEU A 112 6.08 -4.04 12.17
N ARG A 113 7.41 -3.91 12.04
CA ARG A 113 8.33 -3.51 13.12
C ARG A 113 8.57 -2.01 13.17
N SER A 114 8.60 -1.36 11.99
CA SER A 114 9.05 0.04 11.86
C SER A 114 7.92 1.06 11.69
N PHE A 115 6.72 0.64 11.30
CA PHE A 115 5.60 1.56 11.11
C PHE A 115 4.99 1.97 12.46
N ALA A 116 4.68 3.25 12.58
CA ALA A 116 3.98 3.82 13.72
C ALA A 116 2.95 4.86 13.29
N SER A 117 1.81 4.88 13.98
CA SER A 117 0.80 5.92 13.82
C SER A 117 0.01 6.10 15.10
N ASP A 118 0.08 7.32 15.64
CA ASP A 118 -0.77 7.82 16.72
C ASP A 118 -2.13 8.33 16.22
N ARG A 119 -2.42 8.15 14.92
CA ARG A 119 -3.68 8.51 14.25
C ARG A 119 -3.99 9.99 14.25
N ARG A 120 -3.01 10.87 14.53
CA ARG A 120 -3.21 12.32 14.55
C ARG A 120 -3.80 12.88 13.25
N HIS A 121 -3.50 12.26 12.11
CA HIS A 121 -4.01 12.65 10.80
C HIS A 121 -5.51 12.40 10.62
N MET A 122 -6.12 11.53 11.43
CA MET A 122 -7.56 11.24 11.43
C MET A 122 -8.35 12.17 12.34
N LYS A 123 -7.72 13.24 12.87
CA LYS A 123 -8.39 14.27 13.68
C LYS A 123 -8.55 15.56 12.88
N ASP A 124 -9.69 16.21 13.05
CA ASP A 124 -9.93 17.54 12.51
C ASP A 124 -9.13 18.62 13.27
N SER A 125 -9.22 19.87 12.83
CA SER A 125 -8.51 21.00 13.43
C SER A 125 -8.90 21.30 14.88
N VAL A 126 -10.02 20.76 15.36
CA VAL A 126 -10.55 20.93 16.72
C VAL A 126 -10.28 19.68 17.57
N GLY A 127 -9.75 18.60 16.97
CA GLY A 127 -9.36 17.36 17.63
C GLY A 127 -10.43 16.25 17.59
N ASN A 128 -11.54 16.44 16.87
CA ASN A 128 -12.55 15.39 16.71
C ASN A 128 -12.10 14.36 15.68
N TRP A 129 -12.56 13.11 15.83
CA TRP A 129 -12.29 12.06 14.86
C TRP A 129 -13.07 12.28 13.56
N ILE A 130 -12.36 12.33 12.43
CA ILE A 130 -12.95 12.39 11.09
C ILE A 130 -13.70 11.09 10.79
N ALA A 131 -13.16 9.95 11.26
CA ALA A 131 -13.80 8.65 11.26
C ALA A 131 -13.47 7.91 12.56
N GLN A 132 -14.38 7.06 13.02
CA GLN A 132 -14.18 6.28 14.25
C GLN A 132 -12.84 5.50 14.16
N PRO A 133 -11.90 5.75 15.09
CA PRO A 133 -10.64 5.05 15.06
C PRO A 133 -10.86 3.58 15.43
N PRO A 134 -9.97 2.69 14.99
CA PRO A 134 -10.05 1.30 15.42
C PRO A 134 -9.94 1.15 16.96
N ALA A 135 -10.65 0.16 17.51
CA ALA A 135 -10.73 -0.05 18.97
C ALA A 135 -9.42 -0.51 19.63
N TYR A 136 -8.46 -1.02 18.86
CA TYR A 136 -7.14 -1.38 19.38
C TYR A 136 -6.29 -0.13 19.62
N GLU A 137 -5.18 -0.26 20.35
CA GLU A 137 -4.28 0.86 20.65
C GLU A 137 -3.55 1.42 19.42
N ALA A 138 -2.98 2.62 19.54
CA ALA A 138 -2.13 3.17 18.49
C ALA A 138 -0.95 2.22 18.19
N ILE A 139 -0.52 2.20 16.93
CA ILE A 139 0.59 1.33 16.53
C ILE A 139 1.88 2.09 16.84
N VAL A 140 2.73 1.48 17.67
CA VAL A 140 4.06 1.98 18.04
C VAL A 140 5.09 1.04 17.43
N ALA A 141 6.14 1.60 16.85
CA ALA A 141 7.25 0.82 16.28
C ALA A 141 8.09 0.18 17.40
N GLU A 142 8.87 -0.85 17.06
CA GLU A 142 9.73 -1.55 18.02
C GLU A 142 10.78 -0.65 18.68
N ASP A 143 11.21 0.42 17.99
CA ASP A 143 12.15 1.41 18.50
C ASP A 143 11.50 2.49 19.39
N GLY A 144 10.19 2.39 19.64
CA GLY A 144 9.42 3.35 20.42
C GLY A 144 8.89 4.54 19.61
N THR A 145 9.13 4.61 18.30
CA THR A 145 8.53 5.64 17.44
C THR A 145 7.01 5.55 17.48
N VAL A 146 6.34 6.69 17.67
CA VAL A 146 4.86 6.77 17.76
C VAL A 146 4.20 7.30 16.50
N HIS A 147 4.96 7.91 15.58
CA HIS A 147 4.46 8.42 14.31
C HIS A 147 5.54 8.39 13.24
N SER A 148 5.33 7.60 12.19
CA SER A 148 6.18 7.54 11.00
C SER A 148 5.37 7.55 9.69
N LEU A 149 4.04 7.64 9.75
CA LEU A 149 3.16 7.58 8.57
C LEU A 149 3.60 8.51 7.44
N ASN A 150 4.01 9.75 7.76
CA ASN A 150 4.41 10.73 6.74
C ASN A 150 5.60 10.24 5.91
N GLU A 151 6.58 9.56 6.52
CA GLU A 151 7.74 9.00 5.81
C GLU A 151 7.32 7.97 4.75
N TYR A 152 6.21 7.27 4.99
CA TYR A 152 5.70 6.25 4.08
C TYR A 152 4.83 6.83 2.95
N ILE A 153 4.03 7.86 3.23
CA ILE A 153 3.07 8.41 2.26
C ILE A 153 3.60 9.60 1.47
N GLU A 154 4.69 10.22 1.92
CA GLU A 154 5.41 11.24 1.15
C GLU A 154 6.24 10.53 0.08
N ILE A 155 5.71 10.57 -1.15
CA ILE A 155 6.34 9.97 -2.33
C ILE A 155 6.58 11.11 -3.33
N SER A 156 7.86 11.36 -3.60
CA SER A 156 8.29 12.35 -4.61
C SER A 156 8.77 11.64 -5.86
N THR A 157 8.65 12.33 -6.99
CA THR A 157 9.12 11.83 -8.28
C THR A 157 10.63 11.58 -8.30
N ALA A 158 11.40 12.33 -7.51
CA ALA A 158 12.85 12.16 -7.37
C ALA A 158 13.27 10.82 -6.72
N GLY A 159 12.38 10.20 -5.92
CA GLY A 159 12.64 8.91 -5.29
C GLY A 159 12.27 7.70 -6.14
N LEU A 160 11.63 7.88 -7.29
CA LEU A 160 11.14 6.78 -8.12
C LEU A 160 12.29 5.97 -8.72
N ALA A 161 12.14 4.65 -8.69
CA ALA A 161 13.03 3.76 -9.41
C ALA A 161 13.03 4.08 -10.91
N LYS A 162 14.21 4.24 -11.50
CA LYS A 162 14.35 4.46 -12.95
C LYS A 162 14.14 3.16 -13.72
N ASP A 163 14.55 2.04 -13.13
CA ASP A 163 14.54 0.70 -13.67
C ASP A 163 14.37 -0.33 -12.54
N ILE A 164 13.81 -1.50 -12.88
CA ILE A 164 13.66 -2.61 -11.93
C ILE A 164 14.91 -3.50 -12.04
N GLY A 165 15.98 -3.09 -11.37
CA GLY A 165 17.22 -3.84 -11.26
C GLY A 165 17.29 -4.70 -9.99
N VAL A 166 18.31 -5.56 -9.91
CA VAL A 166 18.60 -6.41 -8.74
C VAL A 166 18.69 -5.56 -7.46
N ASP A 167 19.34 -4.40 -7.54
CA ASP A 167 19.48 -3.47 -6.42
C ASP A 167 18.12 -3.03 -5.84
N LEU A 168 17.09 -2.88 -6.67
CA LEU A 168 15.75 -2.48 -6.23
C LEU A 168 15.03 -3.64 -5.52
N ILE A 169 15.22 -4.86 -6.02
CA ILE A 169 14.69 -6.09 -5.42
C ILE A 169 15.34 -6.32 -4.05
N ASP A 170 16.66 -6.19 -3.95
CA ASP A 170 17.38 -6.33 -2.68
C ASP A 170 17.01 -5.19 -1.70
N ALA A 171 16.78 -3.98 -2.21
CA ALA A 171 16.36 -2.84 -1.41
C ALA A 171 14.98 -3.03 -0.77
N VAL A 172 14.00 -3.63 -1.47
CA VAL A 172 12.67 -3.81 -0.86
C VAL A 172 12.69 -4.73 0.36
N HIS A 173 13.64 -5.67 0.41
CA HIS A 173 13.83 -6.63 1.51
C HIS A 173 14.74 -6.12 2.63
N SER A 174 15.34 -4.93 2.51
CA SER A 174 16.32 -4.43 3.48
C SER A 174 16.05 -2.99 3.96
N GLN A 175 15.41 -2.16 3.15
CA GLN A 175 15.18 -0.74 3.46
C GLN A 175 13.93 -0.54 4.31
N LYS A 176 14.03 0.28 5.38
CA LYS A 176 12.91 0.65 6.27
C LYS A 176 11.69 1.17 5.51
N LEU A 177 11.93 2.03 4.52
CA LEU A 177 10.90 2.65 3.69
C LEU A 177 10.65 1.89 2.39
N GLY A 178 11.26 0.71 2.23
CA GLY A 178 11.20 -0.10 1.04
C GLY A 178 11.65 0.66 -0.21
N VAL A 179 10.91 0.50 -1.30
CA VAL A 179 11.19 1.14 -2.59
C VAL A 179 9.96 1.85 -3.14
N THR A 180 10.16 2.74 -4.11
CA THR A 180 9.07 3.45 -4.78
C THR A 180 9.08 3.18 -6.27
N VAL A 181 7.93 2.73 -6.79
CA VAL A 181 7.74 2.37 -8.21
C VAL A 181 6.57 3.15 -8.81
N SER A 182 6.57 3.30 -10.14
CA SER A 182 5.48 3.91 -10.90
C SER A 182 4.34 2.92 -11.22
N GLU A 183 3.23 3.45 -11.76
CA GLU A 183 2.11 2.65 -12.27
C GLU A 183 2.55 1.60 -13.31
N THR A 184 3.48 1.96 -14.19
CA THR A 184 3.95 1.07 -15.26
C THR A 184 4.90 -0.02 -14.76
N GLN A 185 5.50 0.18 -13.58
CA GLN A 185 6.48 -0.72 -13.00
C GLN A 185 5.87 -1.72 -12.02
N LEU A 186 4.69 -1.45 -11.46
CA LEU A 186 4.14 -2.22 -10.33
C LEU A 186 3.99 -3.72 -10.65
N GLU A 187 3.36 -4.06 -11.78
CA GLU A 187 3.15 -5.46 -12.17
C GLU A 187 4.46 -6.19 -12.46
N GLU A 188 5.36 -5.54 -13.21
CA GLU A 188 6.69 -6.07 -13.53
C GLU A 188 7.51 -6.30 -12.26
N PHE A 189 7.47 -5.36 -11.32
CA PHE A 189 8.16 -5.43 -10.04
C PHE A 189 7.75 -6.69 -9.26
N PHE A 190 6.45 -6.93 -9.10
CA PHE A 190 5.96 -8.13 -8.42
C PHE A 190 6.14 -9.44 -9.21
N SER A 191 6.37 -9.37 -10.52
CA SER A 191 6.74 -10.55 -11.31
C SER A 191 8.17 -11.02 -11.01
N LEU A 192 9.05 -10.09 -10.64
CA LEU A 192 10.48 -10.32 -10.38
C LEU A 192 10.80 -10.64 -8.91
N ILE A 193 9.87 -10.39 -8.00
CA ILE A 193 10.02 -10.68 -6.57
C ILE A 193 9.60 -12.13 -6.28
N SER A 194 10.39 -12.80 -5.45
CA SER A 194 10.22 -14.20 -5.05
C SER A 194 10.06 -14.39 -3.56
#